data_AF-A0A6L7SUF9-F1
#
_entry.id   AF-A0A6L7SUF9-F1
#
_cell.length_a   1.000
_cell.length_b   1.000
_cell.length_c   1.000
_cell.angle_alpha   90.00
_cell.angle_beta   90.00
_cell.angle_gamma   90.00
#
_symmetry.space_group_name_H-M   'P 1'
#
loop_
_entity.id
_entity.type
_entity.pdbx_description
1 polymer ?
#
loop_
_entity_poly.entity_id
_entity_poly.type
_entity_poly.pdbx_seq_one_letter_code
_entity_poly.pdbx_strand_id
1 'polypeptide(L)'
;MIEKYCSKDFQNEKAREFARHGFGRRLTLMQQCIDRTFKMLPPDFHNLPGNGLLRDMTIQLHAYKINAFGSLDNLAHVWVYERNVKKDGDWLPSQRIRFGNSNKYR
;
A
#
# COMPACT_ATOMS: atom_id res chain seq x y z
N MET A 1 -2.07 -14.24 6.59
CA MET A 1 -2.76 -12.94 6.84
C MET A 1 -3.20 -12.26 5.54
N ILE A 2 -2.34 -12.18 4.52
CA ILE A 2 -2.65 -11.55 3.21
C ILE A 2 -3.74 -12.31 2.43
N GLU A 3 -3.70 -13.64 2.44
CA GLU A 3 -4.63 -14.50 1.69
C GLU A 3 -6.09 -14.19 1.99
N LYS A 4 -6.44 -13.99 3.27
CA LYS A 4 -7.83 -13.75 3.71
C LYS A 4 -8.48 -12.50 3.09
N TYR A 5 -7.69 -11.47 2.77
CA TYR A 5 -8.21 -10.23 2.18
C TYR A 5 -8.23 -10.28 0.65
N CYS A 6 -7.33 -11.04 0.03
CA CYS A 6 -7.26 -11.20 -1.43
C CYS A 6 -8.19 -12.33 -1.94
N SER A 7 -8.59 -13.26 -1.08
CA SER A 7 -9.43 -14.42 -1.42
C SER A 7 -10.94 -14.15 -1.34
N LYS A 8 -11.37 -12.92 -1.04
CA LYS A 8 -12.79 -12.58 -1.04
C LYS A 8 -13.36 -12.67 -2.45
N ASP A 9 -14.60 -13.13 -2.57
CA ASP A 9 -15.37 -13.05 -3.80
C ASP A 9 -15.87 -11.63 -4.00
N PHE A 10 -15.33 -10.96 -5.01
CA PHE A 10 -15.71 -9.60 -5.41
C PHE A 10 -16.75 -9.67 -6.52
N GLN A 11 -17.81 -8.87 -6.39
CA GLN A 11 -18.86 -8.73 -7.39
C GLN A 11 -18.40 -7.88 -8.58
N ASN A 12 -17.38 -7.03 -8.38
CA ASN A 12 -16.83 -6.18 -9.43
C ASN A 12 -15.38 -6.58 -9.79
N GLU A 13 -15.11 -6.73 -11.09
CA GLU A 13 -13.77 -7.08 -11.60
C GLU A 13 -12.68 -6.08 -11.19
N LYS A 14 -12.99 -4.78 -11.27
CA LYS A 14 -12.03 -3.74 -10.88
C LYS A 14 -11.75 -3.79 -9.37
N ALA A 15 -12.78 -4.03 -8.56
CA ALA A 15 -12.57 -4.23 -7.12
C ALA A 15 -11.63 -5.41 -6.87
N ARG A 16 -11.81 -6.52 -7.58
CA ARG A 16 -10.94 -7.69 -7.50
C ARG A 16 -9.50 -7.39 -7.88
N GLU A 17 -9.28 -6.64 -8.96
CA GLU A 17 -7.96 -6.23 -9.43
C GLU A 17 -7.25 -5.37 -8.38
N PHE A 18 -7.92 -4.32 -7.87
CA PHE A 18 -7.36 -3.45 -6.83
C PHE A 18 -7.05 -4.20 -5.54
N ALA A 19 -7.86 -5.19 -5.16
CA ALA A 19 -7.64 -6.01 -3.97
C ALA A 19 -6.47 -6.98 -4.13
N ARG A 20 -6.44 -7.76 -5.23
CA ARG A 20 -5.47 -8.84 -5.43
C ARG A 20 -4.12 -8.33 -5.92
N HIS A 21 -4.12 -7.49 -6.95
CA HIS A 21 -2.90 -7.07 -7.63
C HIS A 21 -2.36 -5.73 -7.12
N GLY A 22 -3.25 -4.85 -6.61
CA GLY A 22 -2.85 -3.61 -5.94
C GLY A 22 -2.47 -3.84 -4.48
N PHE A 23 -3.49 -4.02 -3.64
CA PHE A 23 -3.36 -4.10 -2.18
C PHE A 23 -2.52 -5.30 -1.74
N GLY A 24 -2.81 -6.50 -2.26
CA GLY A 24 -2.07 -7.72 -1.93
C GLY A 24 -0.56 -7.59 -2.18
N ARG A 25 -0.17 -7.08 -3.35
CA ARG A 25 1.24 -6.83 -3.68
C ARG A 25 1.90 -5.86 -2.70
N ARG A 26 1.21 -4.79 -2.31
CA ARG A 26 1.76 -3.79 -1.39
C ARG A 26 1.92 -4.33 0.03
N LEU A 27 0.99 -5.17 0.49
CA LEU A 27 1.14 -5.88 1.77
C LEU A 27 2.40 -6.74 1.77
N THR A 28 2.65 -7.51 0.69
CA THR A 28 3.86 -8.33 0.57
C THR A 28 5.12 -7.48 0.63
N LEU A 29 5.15 -6.34 -0.07
CA LEU A 29 6.29 -5.43 -0.02
C LEU A 29 6.51 -4.84 1.38
N MET A 30 5.43 -4.45 2.07
CA MET A 30 5.52 -3.95 3.44
C MET A 30 6.09 -5.01 4.40
N GLN A 31 5.67 -6.26 4.28
CA GLN A 31 6.23 -7.36 5.05
C GLN A 31 7.75 -7.50 4.78
N GLN A 32 8.16 -7.47 3.51
CA GLN A 32 9.59 -7.52 3.16
C GLN A 32 10.39 -6.34 3.72
N CYS A 33 9.82 -5.14 3.74
CA CYS A 33 10.46 -3.97 4.35
C CYS A 33 10.66 -4.18 5.86
N ILE A 34 9.67 -4.73 6.56
CA ILE A 34 9.77 -5.09 7.98
C ILE A 34 10.90 -6.12 8.18
N ASP A 35 10.88 -7.22 7.43
CA ASP A 35 11.86 -8.30 7.56
C ASP A 35 13.29 -7.78 7.31
N ARG A 36 13.47 -6.93 6.29
CA ARG A 36 14.76 -6.31 5.98
C ARG A 36 15.22 -5.35 7.07
N THR A 37 14.30 -4.56 7.62
CA THR A 37 14.59 -3.61 8.70
C THR A 37 15.13 -4.35 9.92
N PHE A 38 14.45 -5.41 10.37
CA PHE A 38 14.91 -6.21 11.51
C PHE A 38 16.13 -7.08 11.21
N LYS A 39 16.37 -7.45 9.94
CA LYS A 39 17.61 -8.11 9.54
C LYS A 39 18.82 -7.18 9.58
N MET A 40 18.64 -5.91 9.23
CA MET A 40 19.69 -4.90 9.22
C MET A 40 19.95 -4.31 10.61
N LEU A 41 18.89 -4.09 11.38
CA LEU A 41 18.95 -3.54 12.74
C LEU A 41 18.09 -4.41 13.67
N PRO A 42 18.62 -5.56 14.14
CA PRO A 42 17.86 -6.44 15.00
C PRO A 42 17.64 -5.81 16.39
N PRO A 43 16.64 -6.26 17.17
CA PRO A 43 16.29 -5.65 18.45
C PRO A 43 17.39 -5.67 19.51
N ASP A 44 18.32 -6.62 19.40
CA ASP A 44 19.49 -6.82 20.25
C ASP A 44 20.74 -6.08 19.72
N PHE A 45 20.59 -5.20 18.74
CA PHE A 45 21.69 -4.37 18.26
C PHE A 45 22.06 -3.30 19.29
N HIS A 46 23.24 -3.44 19.90
CA HIS A 46 23.70 -2.55 20.99
C HIS A 46 24.68 -1.45 20.55
N ASN A 47 25.16 -1.49 19.31
CA ASN A 47 26.12 -0.50 18.80
C ASN A 47 25.42 0.72 18.22
N LEU A 48 26.17 1.82 17.99
CA LEU A 48 25.66 2.92 17.20
C LEU A 48 25.70 2.55 15.71
N PRO A 49 24.58 2.62 14.97
CA PRO A 49 24.58 2.29 13.55
C PRO A 49 25.38 3.32 12.74
N GLY A 50 26.22 2.84 11.83
CA GLY A 50 26.94 3.72 10.90
C GLY A 50 26.01 4.40 9.89
N ASN A 51 26.46 5.52 9.32
CA ASN A 51 25.67 6.32 8.37
C ASN A 51 25.15 5.54 7.16
N GLY A 52 25.92 4.56 6.66
CA GLY A 52 25.47 3.69 5.56
C GLY A 52 24.25 2.86 5.95
N LEU A 53 24.30 2.22 7.12
CA LEU A 53 23.19 1.44 7.67
C LEU A 53 21.95 2.31 7.92
N LEU A 54 22.13 3.51 8.48
CA LEU A 54 21.03 4.47 8.69
C LEU A 54 20.35 4.86 7.38
N ARG A 55 21.13 5.09 6.31
CA ARG A 55 20.58 5.39 4.99
C ARG A 55 19.76 4.23 4.44
N ASP A 56 20.27 3.00 4.52
CA ASP A 56 19.58 1.82 4.00
C ASP A 56 18.29 1.52 4.79
N MET A 57 18.33 1.71 6.11
CA MET A 57 17.14 1.66 6.98
C MET A 57 16.10 2.70 6.59
N THR A 58 16.53 3.93 6.31
CA THR A 58 15.64 5.01 5.87
C THR A 58 14.93 4.64 4.56
N ILE A 59 15.62 3.98 3.63
CA ILE A 59 15.03 3.51 2.37
C ILE A 59 13.93 2.47 2.65
N GLN A 60 14.14 1.52 3.56
CA GLN A 60 13.12 0.53 3.89
C GLN A 60 11.90 1.16 4.56
N LEU A 61 12.10 2.07 5.52
CA LEU A 61 11.01 2.79 6.18
C LEU A 61 10.22 3.67 5.20
N HIS A 62 10.93 4.33 4.27
CA HIS A 62 10.29 5.12 3.23
C HIS A 62 9.46 4.26 2.28
N ALA A 63 10.01 3.12 1.83
CA ALA A 63 9.31 2.17 0.99
C ALA A 63 8.08 1.57 1.71
N TYR A 64 8.20 1.22 3.00
CA TYR A 64 7.07 0.79 3.81
C TYR A 64 5.97 1.84 3.84
N LYS A 65 6.32 3.10 4.16
CA LYS A 65 5.39 4.22 4.23
C LYS A 65 4.64 4.42 2.90
N ILE A 66 5.34 4.47 1.77
CA ILE A 66 4.71 4.63 0.45
C ILE A 66 3.74 3.48 0.17
N ASN A 67 4.13 2.24 0.48
CA ASN A 67 3.25 1.10 0.27
C ASN A 67 2.04 1.10 1.21
N ALA A 68 2.16 1.64 2.42
CA ALA A 68 1.03 1.81 3.33
C ALA A 68 0.00 2.79 2.76
N PHE A 69 0.42 3.99 2.32
CA PHE A 69 -0.49 4.95 1.69
C PHE A 69 -1.11 4.40 0.39
N GLY A 70 -0.31 3.78 -0.47
CA GLY A 70 -0.84 3.15 -1.69
C GLY A 70 -1.79 1.98 -1.42
N SER A 71 -1.65 1.30 -0.27
CA SER A 71 -2.57 0.26 0.15
C SER A 71 -3.93 0.84 0.51
N LEU A 72 -3.96 1.97 1.22
CA LEU A 72 -5.21 2.68 1.53
C LEU A 72 -5.92 3.15 0.25
N ASP A 73 -5.17 3.66 -0.73
CA ASP A 73 -5.70 4.02 -2.05
C ASP A 73 -6.33 2.82 -2.76
N ASN A 74 -5.65 1.66 -2.75
CA ASN A 74 -6.19 0.45 -3.35
C ASN A 74 -7.47 -0.01 -2.63
N LEU A 75 -7.52 0.05 -1.30
CA LEU A 75 -8.72 -0.26 -0.54
C LEU A 75 -9.88 0.72 -0.81
N ALA A 76 -9.60 2.01 -0.97
CA ALA A 76 -10.61 3.00 -1.34
C ALA A 76 -11.23 2.67 -2.71
N HIS A 77 -10.39 2.29 -3.68
CA HIS A 77 -10.86 1.83 -5.00
C HIS A 77 -11.69 0.54 -4.91
N VAL A 78 -11.25 -0.44 -4.11
CA VAL A 78 -12.04 -1.66 -3.84
C VAL A 78 -13.43 -1.29 -3.34
N TRP A 79 -13.51 -0.40 -2.34
CA TRP A 79 -14.77 0.02 -1.76
C TRP A 79 -15.68 0.72 -2.78
N VAL A 80 -15.15 1.68 -3.55
CA VAL A 80 -15.91 2.41 -4.58
C VAL A 80 -16.52 1.45 -5.60
N TYR A 81 -15.73 0.54 -6.16
CA TYR A 81 -16.21 -0.37 -7.20
C TYR A 81 -17.15 -1.44 -6.64
N GLU A 82 -16.83 -2.02 -5.49
CA GLU A 82 -17.64 -3.09 -4.89
C GLU A 82 -18.98 -2.58 -4.35
N ARG A 83 -19.03 -1.33 -3.89
CA ARG A 83 -20.27 -0.68 -3.42
C ARG A 83 -20.98 0.14 -4.50
N ASN A 84 -20.48 0.10 -5.74
CA ASN A 84 -21.05 0.82 -6.87
C ASN A 84 -21.23 2.33 -6.61
N VAL A 85 -20.26 2.93 -5.91
CA VAL A 85 -20.30 4.35 -5.53
C VAL A 85 -20.02 5.20 -6.76
N LYS A 86 -21.01 5.98 -7.16
CA LYS A 86 -21.02 6.77 -8.39
C LYS A 86 -21.49 8.18 -8.13
N LYS A 87 -21.11 9.09 -9.01
CA LYS A 87 -21.63 10.46 -9.06
C LYS A 87 -22.27 10.68 -10.42
N ASP A 88 -23.53 11.09 -10.43
CA ASP A 88 -24.30 11.38 -11.65
C ASP A 88 -24.34 10.19 -12.64
N GLY A 89 -24.32 8.96 -12.11
CA GLY A 89 -24.31 7.71 -12.89
C GLY A 89 -22.91 7.22 -13.31
N ASP A 90 -21.89 8.08 -13.19
CA ASP A 90 -20.52 7.79 -13.56
C ASP A 90 -19.64 7.37 -12.38
N TRP A 91 -18.60 6.60 -12.68
CA TRP A 91 -17.58 6.26 -11.68
C TRP A 91 -16.84 7.50 -11.20
N LEU A 92 -16.49 7.52 -9.91
CA LEU A 92 -15.66 8.58 -9.36
C LEU A 92 -14.30 8.61 -10.08
N PRO A 93 -13.81 9.79 -10.50
CA PRO A 93 -12.45 9.94 -11.03
C PRO A 93 -11.43 9.43 -10.01
N SER A 94 -10.40 8.71 -10.47
CA SER A 94 -9.40 8.10 -9.56
C SER A 94 -8.70 9.11 -8.65
N GLN A 95 -8.53 10.36 -9.09
CA GLN A 95 -7.98 11.45 -8.28
C GLN A 95 -8.87 11.81 -7.08
N ARG A 96 -10.18 11.52 -7.14
CA ARG A 96 -11.11 11.74 -6.02
C ARG A 96 -11.21 10.54 -5.07
N ILE A 97 -10.71 9.39 -5.49
CA ILE A 97 -10.71 8.16 -4.67
C ILE A 97 -9.43 8.04 -3.84
N ARG A 98 -8.30 8.47 -4.42
CA ARG A 98 -6.97 8.36 -3.81
C ARG A 98 -6.66 9.51 -2.85
N PHE A 99 -5.79 9.24 -1.89
CA PHE A 99 -5.14 10.24 -1.04
C PHE A 99 -4.06 10.97 -1.85
N GLY A 100 -4.47 11.90 -2.71
CA GLY A 100 -3.55 12.74 -3.46
C GLY A 100 -4.28 13.82 -4.23
N ASN A 101 -3.90 15.09 -4.00
CA ASN A 101 -4.46 16.21 -4.74
C ASN A 101 -4.34 16.00 -6.25
N SER A 102 -5.35 16.45 -6.99
CA SER A 102 -5.37 16.58 -8.46
C SER A 102 -4.37 17.63 -8.98
N ASN A 103 -3.22 17.78 -8.33
CA ASN A 103 -2.26 18.80 -8.70
C ASN A 103 -1.45 18.32 -9.91
N LYS A 104 -1.65 18.98 -11.05
CA LYS A 104 -1.01 18.68 -12.34
C LYS A 104 0.49 18.98 -12.39
N TYR A 105 1.13 19.26 -11.26
CA TYR A 105 2.49 19.77 -11.18
C TYR A 105 3.28 19.08 -10.06
N ARG A 106 3.44 17.76 -10.18
CA ARG A 106 4.47 17.01 -9.47
C ARG A 106 5.24 16.18 -10.48
#